data_AF-A0A7X7KHJ8-F1
#
_entry.id   AF-A0A7X7KHJ8-F1
#
_cell.length_a   1.000
_cell.length_b   1.000
_cell.length_c   1.000
_cell.angle_alpha   90.00
_cell.angle_beta   90.00
_cell.angle_gamma   90.00
#
_symmetry.space_group_name_H-M   'P 1'
#
loop_
_entity.id
_entity.type
_entity.pdbx_description
1 polymer ?
#
loop_
_entity_poly.entity_id
_entity_poly.type
_entity_poly.pdbx_seq_one_letter_code
_entity_poly.pdbx_strand_id
1 'polypeptide(L)'
;MLVVVTVIGIMAAMTLGALQLARESSREQATKATIAKLNNIILRQYDSYKTRRVPIRIPPGTTPRQSAEIRLAAIRDLMRMEMPERWNDVSDAPGLLPHIGVPLQEPALLQLYRAKYGGTNPPKNPDNFSHAKCLFMIVSMGNPEAMEQFHQSEIAVDPEDGWQYFVDGWGKPIYFLRWAPGCSSYSDIQSGNAATDPDPFDTRRVDPAGFHLIPLIYSFGRSGADNVEVENDVHFRDPNTSPNVPTTICGLSQYQANGAPVASSATGNIHNHRIEQR
;
A
#
# COMPACT_ATOMS: atom_id res chain seq x y z
N MET A 1 -40.89 -2.69 -45.21
CA MET A 1 -39.74 -3.44 -44.66
C MET A 1 -38.60 -2.52 -44.21
N LEU A 2 -38.16 -1.53 -45.00
CA LEU A 2 -37.03 -0.65 -44.65
C LEU A 2 -37.23 0.13 -43.33
N VAL A 3 -38.44 0.66 -43.09
CA VAL A 3 -38.79 1.39 -41.86
C VAL A 3 -38.66 0.53 -40.58
N VAL A 4 -38.96 -0.77 -40.68
CA VAL A 4 -38.88 -1.66 -39.51
C VAL A 4 -37.42 -1.95 -39.14
N VAL A 5 -36.57 -2.15 -40.16
CA VAL A 5 -35.14 -2.40 -39.96
C VAL A 5 -34.45 -1.18 -39.33
N THR A 6 -34.82 0.04 -39.74
CA THR A 6 -34.25 1.26 -39.15
C THR A 6 -34.67 1.44 -37.69
N VAL A 7 -35.94 1.20 -37.35
CA VAL A 7 -36.44 1.29 -35.97
C VAL A 7 -35.76 0.25 -35.07
N ILE A 8 -35.63 -1.00 -35.53
CA ILE A 8 -34.92 -2.05 -34.78
C ILE A 8 -33.44 -1.66 -34.58
N GLY A 9 -32.78 -1.13 -35.61
CA GLY A 9 -31.39 -0.67 -35.52
C GLY A 9 -31.19 0.41 -34.46
N ILE A 10 -32.08 1.41 -34.40
CA ILE A 10 -32.01 2.49 -33.40
C ILE A 10 -32.25 1.95 -31.98
N MET A 11 -33.26 1.08 -31.79
CA MET A 11 -33.52 0.46 -30.49
C MET A 11 -32.37 -0.44 -30.01
N ALA A 12 -31.78 -1.23 -30.92
CA ALA A 12 -30.62 -2.06 -30.62
C ALA A 12 -29.41 -1.21 -30.24
N ALA A 13 -29.14 -0.12 -30.95
CA ALA A 13 -28.05 0.79 -30.62
C ALA A 13 -28.22 1.44 -29.23
N MET A 14 -29.43 1.91 -28.90
CA MET A 14 -29.72 2.51 -27.59
C MET A 14 -29.59 1.50 -26.44
N THR A 15 -30.11 0.29 -26.61
CA THR A 15 -30.05 -0.76 -25.57
C THR A 15 -28.63 -1.25 -25.32
N LEU A 16 -27.82 -1.41 -26.37
CA LEU A 16 -26.40 -1.76 -26.25
C LEU A 16 -25.60 -0.66 -25.55
N GLY A 17 -25.83 0.62 -25.89
CA GLY A 17 -25.19 1.76 -25.23
C GLY A 17 -25.51 1.82 -23.73
N ALA A 18 -26.78 1.67 -23.36
CA ALA A 18 -27.20 1.64 -21.96
C ALA A 18 -26.59 0.46 -21.18
N LEU A 19 -26.51 -0.73 -21.79
CA LEU A 19 -25.93 -1.90 -21.16
C LEU A 19 -24.41 -1.75 -20.92
N GLN A 20 -23.70 -1.12 -21.84
CA GLN A 20 -22.26 -0.85 -21.68
C GLN A 20 -22.00 0.09 -20.51
N LEU A 21 -22.76 1.20 -20.41
CA LEU A 21 -22.65 2.13 -19.28
C LEU A 21 -22.98 1.47 -17.94
N ALA A 22 -24.03 0.64 -17.89
CA ALA A 22 -24.40 -0.10 -16.69
C ALA A 22 -23.29 -1.07 -16.24
N ARG A 23 -22.65 -1.76 -17.18
CA ARG A 23 -21.51 -2.66 -16.88
C ARG A 23 -20.30 -1.89 -16.36
N GLU A 24 -20.00 -0.73 -16.95
CA GLU A 24 -18.88 0.11 -16.50
C GLU A 24 -19.09 0.59 -15.07
N SER A 25 -20.28 1.12 -14.76
CA SER A 25 -20.63 1.54 -13.41
C SER A 25 -20.58 0.38 -12.41
N SER A 26 -21.05 -0.81 -12.80
CA SER A 26 -20.99 -2.00 -11.96
C SER A 26 -19.55 -2.45 -11.66
N ARG A 27 -18.64 -2.36 -12.64
CA ARG A 27 -17.21 -2.67 -12.43
C ARG A 27 -16.53 -1.66 -11.52
N GLU A 28 -16.86 -0.38 -11.65
CA GLU A 28 -16.35 0.66 -10.77
C GLU A 28 -16.82 0.44 -9.33
N GLN A 29 -18.10 0.15 -9.12
CA GLN A 29 -18.66 -0.15 -7.80
C GLN A 29 -18.03 -1.41 -7.19
N ALA A 30 -17.85 -2.47 -7.98
CA ALA A 30 -17.16 -3.68 -7.52
C ALA A 30 -15.73 -3.37 -7.08
N THR A 31 -15.01 -2.54 -7.84
CA THR A 31 -13.64 -2.11 -7.50
C THR A 31 -13.62 -1.32 -6.19
N LYS A 32 -14.53 -0.36 -6.00
CA LYS A 32 -14.67 0.39 -4.75
C LYS A 32 -14.96 -0.54 -3.57
N ALA A 33 -15.84 -1.52 -3.75
CA ALA A 33 -16.16 -2.50 -2.72
C ALA A 33 -14.93 -3.34 -2.32
N THR A 34 -14.16 -3.85 -3.30
CA THR A 34 -12.91 -4.59 -3.03
C THR A 34 -11.90 -3.72 -2.28
N ILE A 35 -11.69 -2.47 -2.73
CA ILE A 35 -10.78 -1.52 -2.07
C ILE A 35 -11.26 -1.20 -0.65
N ALA A 36 -12.56 -1.04 -0.42
CA ALA A 36 -13.11 -0.79 0.91
C ALA A 36 -12.87 -1.97 1.87
N LYS A 37 -13.07 -3.22 1.41
CA LYS A 37 -12.72 -4.43 2.18
C LYS A 37 -11.23 -4.44 2.55
N LEU A 38 -10.37 -4.27 1.56
CA LEU A 38 -8.91 -4.23 1.75
C LEU A 38 -8.50 -3.12 2.72
N ASN A 39 -9.05 -1.92 2.54
CA ASN A 39 -8.80 -0.77 3.40
C ASN A 39 -9.16 -1.06 4.86
N ASN A 40 -10.30 -1.69 5.14
CA ASN A 40 -10.68 -2.02 6.51
C ASN A 40 -9.72 -3.02 7.17
N ILE A 41 -9.20 -3.99 6.41
CA ILE A 41 -8.23 -4.98 6.91
C ILE A 41 -6.89 -4.30 7.18
N ILE A 42 -6.39 -3.55 6.20
CA ILE A 42 -5.08 -2.88 6.27
C ILE A 42 -5.08 -1.77 7.32
N LEU A 43 -6.12 -0.95 7.41
CA LEU A 43 -6.22 0.09 8.43
C LEU A 43 -6.28 -0.49 9.84
N ARG A 44 -6.97 -1.62 10.04
CA ARG A 44 -6.97 -2.31 11.34
C ARG A 44 -5.56 -2.76 11.73
N GLN A 45 -4.81 -3.33 10.78
CA GLN A 45 -3.42 -3.71 11.01
C GLN A 45 -2.55 -2.47 11.30
N TYR A 46 -2.72 -1.40 10.51
CA TYR A 46 -2.01 -0.13 10.68
C TYR A 46 -2.27 0.51 12.07
N ASP A 47 -3.53 0.58 12.48
CA ASP A 47 -3.92 1.15 13.77
C ASP A 47 -3.40 0.31 14.95
N SER A 48 -3.22 -1.00 14.76
CA SER A 48 -2.63 -1.86 15.79
C SER A 48 -1.22 -1.39 16.21
N TYR A 49 -0.44 -0.82 15.28
CA TYR A 49 0.91 -0.34 15.59
C TYR A 49 0.93 0.88 16.51
N LYS A 50 -0.16 1.66 16.59
CA LYS A 50 -0.23 2.85 17.46
C LYS A 50 -0.06 2.47 18.93
N THR A 51 -0.52 1.28 19.31
CA THR A 51 -0.48 0.78 20.70
C THR A 51 0.50 -0.37 20.89
N ARG A 52 1.14 -0.85 19.81
CA ARG A 52 2.00 -2.02 19.85
C ARG A 52 3.28 -1.76 20.64
N ARG A 53 3.65 -2.74 21.46
CA ARG A 53 4.95 -2.78 22.14
C ARG A 53 6.01 -3.28 21.18
N VAL A 54 7.13 -2.57 21.12
CA VAL A 54 8.27 -2.98 20.31
C VAL A 54 9.32 -3.62 21.22
N PRO A 55 9.85 -4.80 20.87
CA PRO A 55 10.83 -5.51 21.70
C PRO A 55 12.22 -4.87 21.59
N ILE A 56 12.36 -3.63 22.07
CA ILE A 56 13.64 -2.91 22.11
C ILE A 56 14.16 -2.83 23.53
N ARG A 57 15.48 -3.01 23.68
CA ARG A 57 16.20 -2.71 24.92
C ARG A 57 16.91 -1.38 24.72
N ILE A 58 16.48 -0.36 25.45
CA ILE A 58 17.10 0.97 25.40
C ILE A 58 18.30 0.97 26.38
N PRO A 59 19.52 1.26 25.92
CA PRO A 59 20.70 1.30 26.77
C PRO A 59 20.57 2.33 27.91
N PRO A 60 21.16 2.08 29.09
CA PRO A 60 21.23 3.07 30.15
C PRO A 60 22.04 4.29 29.68
N GLY A 61 21.57 5.50 29.99
CA GLY A 61 22.22 6.76 29.60
C GLY A 61 21.72 7.39 28.30
N THR A 62 20.79 6.75 27.56
CA THR A 62 20.16 7.39 26.39
C THR A 62 19.25 8.53 26.81
N THR A 63 19.33 9.66 26.11
CA THR A 63 18.44 10.80 26.35
C THR A 63 16.99 10.47 25.99
N PRO A 64 15.99 11.15 26.58
CA PRO A 64 14.58 10.96 26.22
C PRO A 64 14.31 11.18 24.73
N ARG A 65 15.02 12.12 24.08
CA ARG A 65 14.90 12.34 22.64
C ARG A 65 15.38 11.13 21.84
N GLN A 66 16.60 10.65 22.11
CA GLN A 66 17.16 9.46 21.44
C GLN A 66 16.29 8.21 21.68
N SER A 67 15.74 8.05 22.88
CA SER A 67 14.83 6.93 23.17
C SER A 67 13.57 6.93 22.30
N ALA A 68 13.05 8.12 21.96
CA ALA A 68 11.91 8.25 21.06
C ALA A 68 12.30 8.01 19.60
N GLU A 69 13.49 8.46 19.16
CA GLU A 69 14.03 8.16 17.83
C GLU A 69 14.22 6.66 17.61
N ILE A 70 14.80 5.96 18.59
CA ILE A 70 14.96 4.49 18.55
C ILE A 70 13.60 3.82 18.41
N ARG A 71 12.62 4.23 19.21
CA ARG A 71 11.26 3.66 19.17
C ARG A 71 10.57 3.93 17.83
N LEU A 72 10.63 5.15 17.32
CA LEU A 72 10.05 5.50 16.01
C LEU A 72 10.72 4.69 14.89
N ALA A 73 12.05 4.64 14.93
CA ALA A 73 12.96 3.70 14.25
C ALA A 73 12.36 2.31 14.10
N ALA A 74 12.17 1.69 15.26
CA ALA A 74 11.77 0.32 15.40
C ALA A 74 10.31 0.06 14.98
N ILE A 75 9.39 1.01 15.23
CA ILE A 75 7.99 0.89 14.79
C ILE A 75 7.91 0.92 13.26
N ARG A 76 8.61 1.84 12.60
CA ARG A 76 8.58 1.97 11.14
C ARG A 76 9.21 0.76 10.44
N ASP A 77 10.31 0.23 10.97
CA ASP A 77 10.90 -1.00 10.45
C ASP A 77 10.02 -2.23 10.72
N LEU A 78 9.34 -2.30 11.87
CA LEU A 78 8.35 -3.34 12.15
C LEU A 78 7.18 -3.29 11.15
N MET A 79 6.66 -2.10 10.83
CA MET A 79 5.62 -1.93 9.80
C MET A 79 6.09 -2.40 8.43
N ARG A 80 7.35 -2.13 8.07
CA ARG A 80 7.95 -2.59 6.81
C ARG A 80 7.97 -4.11 6.72
N MET A 81 8.41 -4.77 7.78
CA MET A 81 8.51 -6.23 7.85
C MET A 81 7.14 -6.94 7.85
N GLU A 82 6.12 -6.33 8.45
CA GLU A 82 4.80 -6.95 8.58
C GLU A 82 3.80 -6.56 7.49
N MET A 83 3.98 -5.38 6.88
CA MET A 83 3.19 -4.91 5.74
C MET A 83 4.13 -4.53 4.57
N PRO A 84 4.82 -5.50 3.95
CA PRO A 84 5.72 -5.24 2.83
C PRO A 84 4.98 -4.63 1.63
N GLU A 85 5.61 -3.68 0.94
CA GLU A 85 5.08 -3.14 -0.33
C GLU A 85 5.79 -3.72 -1.54
N ARG A 86 7.04 -4.19 -1.38
CA ARG A 86 7.88 -4.75 -2.45
C ARG A 86 8.59 -6.00 -1.95
N TRP A 87 9.15 -6.80 -2.86
CA TRP A 87 9.92 -7.96 -2.45
C TRP A 87 11.20 -7.63 -1.70
N ASN A 88 11.79 -6.46 -1.95
CA ASN A 88 12.93 -5.98 -1.16
C ASN A 88 12.57 -5.89 0.33
N ASP A 89 11.35 -5.46 0.69
CA ASP A 89 10.92 -5.44 2.10
C ASP A 89 10.86 -6.85 2.74
N VAL A 90 10.65 -7.88 1.92
CA VAL A 90 10.59 -9.28 2.37
C VAL A 90 11.98 -9.88 2.46
N SER A 91 12.85 -9.63 1.47
CA SER A 91 14.20 -10.19 1.42
C SER A 91 15.21 -9.44 2.30
N ASP A 92 15.03 -8.14 2.50
CA ASP A 92 15.94 -7.31 3.27
C ASP A 92 15.96 -7.69 4.75
N ALA A 93 17.14 -7.63 5.35
CA ALA A 93 17.31 -7.78 6.79
C ALA A 93 16.66 -6.61 7.57
N PRO A 94 16.34 -6.80 8.87
CA PRO A 94 15.91 -5.71 9.73
C PRO A 94 16.94 -4.58 9.78
N GLY A 95 16.46 -3.34 9.81
CA GLY A 95 17.31 -2.16 9.89
C GLY A 95 18.00 -2.02 11.25
N LEU A 96 19.22 -1.49 11.25
CA LEU A 96 20.03 -1.32 12.47
C LEU A 96 19.59 -0.14 13.31
N LEU A 97 18.85 -0.28 14.42
CA LEU A 97 18.29 0.84 15.20
C LEU A 97 19.28 2.03 15.46
N PRO A 98 18.83 3.29 15.30
CA PRO A 98 19.70 4.46 15.49
C PRO A 98 20.25 4.50 16.92
N HIS A 99 21.44 5.08 17.12
CA HIS A 99 22.15 5.18 18.42
C HIS A 99 22.56 3.86 19.10
N ILE A 100 22.01 2.71 18.68
CA ILE A 100 22.29 1.39 19.27
C ILE A 100 23.05 0.50 18.28
N GLY A 101 22.78 0.62 16.97
CA GLY A 101 23.46 -0.17 15.92
C GLY A 101 23.10 -1.66 15.93
N VAL A 102 22.00 -2.04 16.58
CA VAL A 102 21.52 -3.42 16.69
C VAL A 102 20.25 -3.57 15.86
N PRO A 103 20.10 -4.64 15.06
CA PRO A 103 18.88 -4.88 14.27
C PRO A 103 17.68 -5.20 15.18
N LEU A 104 16.48 -4.88 14.70
CA LEU A 104 15.26 -5.32 15.36
C LEU A 104 15.10 -6.85 15.26
N GLN A 105 14.51 -7.48 16.28
CA GLN A 105 14.17 -8.89 16.21
C GLN A 105 13.13 -9.14 15.11
N GLU A 106 13.38 -10.12 14.24
CA GLU A 106 12.47 -10.48 13.16
C GLU A 106 11.13 -11.02 13.69
N PRO A 107 9.99 -10.45 13.26
CA PRO A 107 8.68 -10.97 13.62
C PRO A 107 8.42 -12.30 12.92
N ALA A 108 7.64 -13.18 13.56
CA ALA A 108 7.25 -14.47 12.99
C ALA A 108 6.55 -14.32 11.63
N LEU A 109 5.80 -13.23 11.43
CA LEU A 109 5.11 -12.94 10.18
C LEU A 109 6.09 -12.72 9.01
N LEU A 110 7.19 -12.00 9.23
CA LEU A 110 8.24 -11.85 8.20
C LEU A 110 8.89 -13.20 7.86
N GLN A 111 9.13 -14.06 8.86
CA GLN A 111 9.68 -15.39 8.62
C GLN A 111 8.73 -16.23 7.74
N LEU A 112 7.42 -16.12 7.94
CA LEU A 112 6.42 -16.75 7.08
C LEU A 112 6.47 -16.20 5.64
N TYR A 113 6.56 -14.88 5.48
CA TYR A 113 6.70 -14.25 4.17
C TYR A 113 7.96 -14.72 3.45
N ARG A 114 9.10 -14.78 4.14
CA ARG A 114 10.37 -15.26 3.59
C ARG A 114 10.32 -16.75 3.24
N ALA A 115 9.68 -17.56 4.07
CA ALA A 115 9.49 -18.98 3.78
C ALA A 115 8.65 -19.19 2.51
N LYS A 116 7.62 -18.35 2.29
CA LYS A 116 6.84 -18.35 1.05
C LYS A 116 7.68 -17.87 -0.14
N TYR A 117 8.36 -16.74 0.03
CA TYR A 117 9.15 -16.09 -1.01
C TYR A 117 10.31 -16.97 -1.51
N GLY A 118 11.05 -17.60 -0.59
CA GLY A 118 12.15 -18.53 -0.88
C GLY A 118 11.73 -19.98 -1.09
N GLY A 119 10.42 -20.25 -1.20
CA GLY A 119 9.85 -21.58 -1.36
C GLY A 119 10.03 -22.17 -2.77
N THR A 120 9.17 -23.13 -3.14
CA THR A 120 9.27 -23.87 -4.41
C THR A 120 8.99 -23.03 -5.66
N ASN A 121 8.27 -21.91 -5.51
CA ASN A 121 7.92 -20.99 -6.61
C ASN A 121 8.26 -19.54 -6.22
N PRO A 122 9.54 -19.15 -6.18
CA PRO A 122 9.89 -17.75 -5.99
C PRO A 122 9.36 -16.91 -7.15
N PRO A 123 9.02 -15.62 -6.93
CA PRO A 123 8.56 -14.75 -8.01
C PRO A 123 9.65 -14.63 -9.08
N LYS A 124 9.32 -15.00 -10.33
CA LYS A 124 10.27 -15.06 -11.44
C LYS A 124 10.71 -13.67 -11.90
N ASN A 125 9.80 -12.70 -11.83
CA ASN A 125 10.07 -11.30 -12.09
C ASN A 125 9.67 -10.49 -10.84
N PRO A 126 10.63 -10.11 -9.98
CA PRO A 126 10.33 -9.45 -8.73
C PRO A 126 9.71 -8.06 -8.92
N ASP A 127 9.85 -7.43 -10.09
CA ASP A 127 9.23 -6.13 -10.33
C ASP A 127 7.77 -6.24 -10.80
N ASN A 128 7.39 -7.39 -11.37
CA ASN A 128 6.06 -7.57 -11.93
C ASN A 128 5.00 -7.76 -10.84
N PHE A 129 4.07 -6.80 -10.75
CA PHE A 129 2.97 -6.76 -9.78
C PHE A 129 3.40 -6.95 -8.32
N SER A 130 4.63 -6.56 -7.98
CA SER A 130 5.23 -6.76 -6.64
C SER A 130 4.34 -6.26 -5.51
N HIS A 131 3.86 -5.03 -5.65
CA HIS A 131 2.92 -4.37 -4.74
C HIS A 131 1.60 -5.13 -4.58
N ALA A 132 1.02 -5.62 -5.67
CA ALA A 132 -0.24 -6.35 -5.66
C ALA A 132 -0.10 -7.74 -5.03
N LYS A 133 1.01 -8.43 -5.32
CA LYS A 133 1.36 -9.74 -4.75
C LYS A 133 1.68 -9.63 -3.26
N CYS A 134 2.41 -8.58 -2.84
CA CYS A 134 2.67 -8.31 -1.43
C CYS A 134 1.38 -7.99 -0.67
N LEU A 135 0.46 -7.21 -1.25
CA LEU A 135 -0.85 -6.96 -0.66
C LEU A 135 -1.63 -8.26 -0.41
N PHE A 136 -1.65 -9.15 -1.39
CA PHE A 136 -2.29 -10.46 -1.22
C PHE A 136 -1.62 -11.28 -0.13
N MET A 137 -0.30 -11.25 -0.04
CA MET A 137 0.44 -11.94 1.01
C MET A 137 0.10 -11.40 2.41
N ILE A 138 0.00 -10.08 2.58
CA ILE A 138 -0.39 -9.45 3.85
C ILE A 138 -1.77 -9.94 4.28
N VAL A 139 -2.75 -9.94 3.37
CA VAL A 139 -4.12 -10.34 3.71
C VAL A 139 -4.20 -11.86 3.97
N SER A 140 -3.68 -12.67 3.04
CA SER A 140 -3.80 -14.14 3.13
C SER A 140 -3.05 -14.77 4.30
N MET A 141 -1.91 -14.22 4.69
CA MET A 141 -1.07 -14.79 5.76
C MET A 141 -1.20 -14.02 7.08
N GLY A 142 -1.40 -12.71 7.02
CA GLY A 142 -1.57 -11.88 8.22
C GLY A 142 -2.97 -12.02 8.83
N ASN A 143 -4.00 -12.19 8.00
CA ASN A 143 -5.37 -12.37 8.46
C ASN A 143 -6.13 -13.39 7.59
N PRO A 144 -5.91 -14.71 7.82
CA PRO A 144 -6.51 -15.75 7.00
C PRO A 144 -8.05 -15.73 7.03
N GLU A 145 -8.66 -15.31 8.13
CA GLU A 145 -10.12 -15.15 8.25
C GLU A 145 -10.67 -14.05 7.31
N ALA A 146 -9.87 -13.02 7.04
CA ALA A 146 -10.28 -11.95 6.14
C ALA A 146 -10.40 -12.41 4.68
N MET A 147 -9.77 -13.53 4.31
CA MET A 147 -9.88 -14.09 2.96
C MET A 147 -11.30 -14.53 2.60
N GLU A 148 -12.13 -14.88 3.59
CA GLU A 148 -13.53 -15.28 3.38
C GLU A 148 -14.41 -14.13 2.85
N GLN A 149 -13.97 -12.87 3.01
CA GLN A 149 -14.69 -11.70 2.53
C GLN A 149 -14.52 -11.46 1.03
N PHE A 150 -13.59 -12.17 0.39
CA PHE A 150 -13.24 -11.98 -1.01
C PHE A 150 -13.82 -13.08 -1.89
N HIS A 151 -14.39 -12.68 -3.01
CA HIS A 151 -14.84 -13.62 -4.02
C HIS A 151 -13.67 -14.11 -4.88
N GLN A 152 -13.79 -15.31 -5.44
CA GLN A 152 -12.79 -15.84 -6.36
C GLN A 152 -12.61 -14.97 -7.61
N SER A 153 -13.62 -14.19 -7.99
CA SER A 153 -13.53 -13.20 -9.08
C SER A 153 -12.68 -11.97 -8.75
N GLU A 154 -12.43 -11.69 -7.47
CA GLU A 154 -11.59 -10.59 -6.99
C GLU A 154 -10.12 -11.01 -6.84
N ILE A 155 -9.79 -12.28 -7.14
CA ILE A 155 -8.46 -12.87 -6.99
C ILE A 155 -8.01 -13.44 -8.34
N ALA A 156 -6.83 -13.02 -8.79
CA ALA A 156 -6.18 -13.58 -9.96
C ALA A 156 -4.88 -14.29 -9.58
N VAL A 157 -4.39 -15.12 -10.49
CA VAL A 157 -3.10 -15.79 -10.40
C VAL A 157 -2.25 -15.32 -11.57
N ASP A 158 -1.03 -14.90 -11.29
CA ASP A 158 -0.07 -14.55 -12.31
C ASP A 158 0.34 -15.83 -13.07
N PRO A 159 0.13 -15.89 -14.40
CA PRO A 159 0.47 -17.07 -15.19
C PRO A 159 1.97 -17.37 -15.24
N GLU A 160 2.84 -16.40 -14.97
CA GLU A 160 4.29 -16.58 -15.08
C GLU A 160 4.89 -17.30 -13.87
N ASP A 161 4.49 -16.91 -12.66
CA ASP A 161 5.08 -17.37 -11.39
C ASP A 161 4.08 -18.06 -10.44
N GLY A 162 2.78 -18.04 -10.74
CA GLY A 162 1.74 -18.67 -9.93
C GLY A 162 1.37 -17.89 -8.67
N TRP A 163 1.84 -16.64 -8.53
CA TRP A 163 1.52 -15.80 -7.38
C TRP A 163 0.14 -15.17 -7.51
N GLN A 164 -0.58 -15.10 -6.40
CA GLN A 164 -1.93 -14.56 -6.36
C GLN A 164 -1.90 -13.06 -6.04
N TYR A 165 -2.84 -12.32 -6.60
CA TYR A 165 -3.04 -10.89 -6.34
C TYR A 165 -4.51 -10.52 -6.46
N PHE A 166 -4.90 -9.42 -5.83
CA PHE A 166 -6.27 -8.89 -5.94
C PHE A 166 -6.46 -8.13 -7.25
N VAL A 167 -7.64 -8.29 -7.84
CA VAL A 167 -8.02 -7.61 -9.07
C VAL A 167 -9.26 -6.73 -8.91
N ASP A 168 -9.31 -5.70 -9.74
CA ASP A 168 -10.45 -4.80 -9.87
C ASP A 168 -11.55 -5.37 -10.79
N GLY A 169 -12.64 -4.61 -10.97
CA GLY A 169 -13.77 -5.02 -11.82
C GLY A 169 -13.43 -5.17 -13.32
N TRP A 170 -12.26 -4.73 -13.75
CA TRP A 170 -11.75 -4.92 -15.11
C TRP A 170 -10.69 -6.03 -15.20
N GLY A 171 -10.38 -6.71 -14.08
CA GLY A 171 -9.37 -7.76 -14.01
C GLY A 171 -7.94 -7.23 -13.89
N LYS A 172 -7.76 -5.94 -13.58
CA LYS A 172 -6.43 -5.34 -13.38
C LYS A 172 -5.98 -5.43 -11.93
N PRO A 173 -4.68 -5.54 -11.65
CA PRO A 173 -4.17 -5.65 -10.29
C PRO A 173 -4.47 -4.41 -9.43
N ILE A 174 -4.79 -4.64 -8.16
CA ILE A 174 -4.91 -3.61 -7.11
C ILE A 174 -3.58 -3.50 -6.39
N TYR A 175 -3.08 -2.27 -6.27
CA TYR A 175 -1.77 -1.96 -5.70
C TYR A 175 -1.88 -1.43 -4.28
N PHE A 176 -0.76 -1.54 -3.56
CA PHE A 176 -0.60 -1.12 -2.18
C PHE A 176 0.70 -0.33 -2.01
N LEU A 177 0.58 0.83 -1.37
CA LEU A 177 1.71 1.59 -0.84
C LEU A 177 1.51 1.79 0.65
N ARG A 178 2.51 1.36 1.42
CA ARG A 178 2.46 1.46 2.88
C ARG A 178 2.51 2.93 3.31
N TRP A 179 3.31 3.73 2.61
CA TRP A 179 3.49 5.16 2.86
C TRP A 179 3.39 5.92 1.55
N ALA A 180 2.38 6.79 1.44
CA ALA A 180 2.09 7.57 0.25
C ALA A 180 2.07 9.08 0.56
N PRO A 181 3.21 9.69 0.96
CA PRO A 181 3.27 11.12 1.28
C PRO A 181 2.83 12.01 0.10
N GLY A 182 3.14 11.63 -1.15
CA GLY A 182 2.74 12.35 -2.36
C GLY A 182 1.23 12.32 -2.64
N CYS A 183 0.49 11.44 -1.98
CA CYS A 183 -0.96 11.39 -2.06
C CYS A 183 -1.64 12.54 -1.28
N SER A 184 -0.93 13.24 -0.37
CA SER A 184 -1.56 14.26 0.49
C SER A 184 -2.27 15.37 -0.29
N SER A 185 -1.72 15.79 -1.43
CA SER A 185 -2.33 16.83 -2.28
C SER A 185 -3.63 16.39 -2.96
N TYR A 186 -3.93 15.09 -2.94
CA TYR A 186 -5.06 14.46 -3.65
C TYR A 186 -5.95 13.63 -2.71
N SER A 187 -5.76 13.76 -1.40
CA SER A 187 -6.44 13.00 -0.38
C SER A 187 -7.36 13.87 0.46
N ASP A 188 -8.55 13.35 0.76
CA ASP A 188 -9.50 14.00 1.66
C ASP A 188 -9.21 13.68 3.14
N ILE A 189 -8.36 12.69 3.40
CA ILE A 189 -8.11 12.13 4.75
C ILE A 189 -6.66 12.33 5.23
N GLN A 190 -5.72 12.57 4.32
CA GLN A 190 -4.31 12.79 4.63
C GLN A 190 -3.95 14.24 4.33
N SER A 191 -3.67 15.01 5.38
CA SER A 191 -3.46 16.46 5.28
C SER A 191 -2.12 16.87 4.62
N GLY A 192 -1.08 16.05 4.76
CA GLY A 192 0.28 16.40 4.33
C GLY A 192 0.98 17.44 5.22
N ASN A 193 0.40 17.82 6.35
CA ASN A 193 0.90 18.92 7.18
C ASN A 193 1.32 18.46 8.58
N ALA A 194 2.63 18.37 8.82
CA ALA A 194 3.21 17.93 10.08
C ALA A 194 2.91 18.84 11.28
N ALA A 195 2.56 20.12 11.05
CA ALA A 195 2.26 21.05 12.13
C ALA A 195 0.87 20.80 12.71
N THR A 196 -0.13 20.57 11.85
CA THR A 196 -1.53 20.40 12.22
C THR A 196 -1.91 18.94 12.45
N ASP A 197 -1.24 18.00 11.79
CA ASP A 197 -1.54 16.57 11.77
C ASP A 197 -0.24 15.76 11.85
N PRO A 198 0.45 15.83 13.01
CA PRO A 198 1.74 15.18 13.21
C PRO A 198 1.62 13.66 13.13
N ASP A 199 2.73 12.98 12.79
CA ASP A 199 2.78 11.51 12.77
C ASP A 199 2.31 10.92 14.13
N PRO A 200 1.25 10.10 14.16
CA PRO A 200 0.75 9.49 15.40
C PRO A 200 1.75 8.55 16.08
N PHE A 201 2.75 8.04 15.35
CA PHE A 201 3.80 7.19 15.91
C PHE A 201 4.93 8.00 16.57
N ASP A 202 5.02 9.30 16.30
CA ASP A 202 6.03 10.21 16.84
C ASP A 202 5.48 11.14 17.92
N THR A 203 5.17 10.56 19.08
CA THR A 203 4.66 11.30 20.25
C THR A 203 5.57 12.44 20.75
N ARG A 204 6.86 12.44 20.40
CA ARG A 204 7.83 13.47 20.83
C ARG A 204 8.21 14.44 19.71
N ARG A 205 7.60 14.33 18.53
CA ARG A 205 7.90 15.16 17.34
C ARG A 205 9.40 15.24 17.07
N VAL A 206 10.06 14.09 17.14
CA VAL A 206 11.48 14.02 16.84
C VAL A 206 11.76 14.15 15.34
N ASP A 207 10.80 13.74 14.52
CA ASP A 207 10.74 13.95 13.08
C ASP A 207 9.84 15.17 12.79
N PRO A 208 10.41 16.38 12.60
CA PRO A 208 9.62 17.59 12.40
C PRO A 208 8.90 17.64 11.04
N ALA A 209 9.30 16.78 10.09
CA ALA A 209 8.66 16.68 8.78
C ALA A 209 7.57 15.59 8.76
N GLY A 210 7.55 14.70 9.75
CA GLY A 210 6.62 13.59 9.85
C GLY A 210 5.18 14.04 10.10
N PHE A 211 4.28 13.64 9.21
CA PHE A 211 2.84 13.83 9.35
C PHE A 211 2.12 12.47 9.33
N HIS A 212 0.83 12.47 9.65
CA HIS A 212 0.02 11.27 9.63
C HIS A 212 -0.09 10.68 8.21
N LEU A 213 0.61 9.58 7.97
CA LEU A 213 0.59 8.85 6.70
C LEU A 213 -0.44 7.73 6.75
N ILE A 214 -1.33 7.68 5.78
CA ILE A 214 -2.33 6.63 5.63
C ILE A 214 -1.91 5.72 4.46
N PRO A 215 -2.01 4.39 4.59
CA PRO A 215 -1.68 3.49 3.48
C PRO A 215 -2.61 3.70 2.28
N LEU A 216 -2.02 3.75 1.08
CA LEU A 216 -2.74 3.94 -0.16
C LEU A 216 -3.01 2.58 -0.83
N ILE A 217 -4.29 2.29 -1.06
CA ILE A 217 -4.76 1.15 -1.84
C ILE A 217 -5.45 1.72 -3.06
N TYR A 218 -4.99 1.35 -4.25
CA TYR A 218 -5.46 1.95 -5.48
C TYR A 218 -5.57 0.96 -6.64
N SER A 219 -6.48 1.27 -7.55
CA SER A 219 -6.61 0.65 -8.88
C SER A 219 -6.52 1.74 -9.94
N PHE A 220 -5.91 1.38 -11.07
CA PHE A 220 -5.82 2.22 -12.27
C PHE A 220 -7.14 2.35 -13.05
N GLY A 221 -8.20 1.67 -12.58
CA GLY A 221 -9.54 1.70 -13.17
C GLY A 221 -9.56 1.31 -14.66
N ARG A 222 -10.53 1.87 -15.38
CA ARG A 222 -10.76 1.59 -16.80
C ARG A 222 -9.55 1.91 -17.68
N SER A 223 -8.91 3.06 -17.47
CA SER A 223 -7.85 3.58 -18.35
C SER A 223 -6.58 2.74 -18.26
N GLY A 224 -6.18 2.32 -17.06
CA GLY A 224 -4.90 1.60 -16.87
C GLY A 224 -3.66 2.44 -17.13
N ALA A 225 -3.82 3.72 -17.45
CA ALA A 225 -2.75 4.64 -17.86
C ALA A 225 -2.38 5.63 -16.74
N ASP A 226 -3.21 5.74 -15.71
CA ASP A 226 -3.06 6.71 -14.62
C ASP A 226 -2.10 6.17 -13.56
N ASN A 227 -0.82 6.12 -13.91
CA ASN A 227 0.19 5.60 -13.01
C ASN A 227 0.28 6.44 -11.73
N VAL A 228 0.59 5.77 -10.63
CA VAL A 228 1.04 6.39 -9.39
C VAL A 228 2.56 6.34 -9.40
N GLU A 229 3.20 7.44 -9.05
CA GLU A 229 4.63 7.52 -8.84
C GLU A 229 5.00 6.55 -7.73
N VAL A 230 5.73 5.51 -8.11
CA VAL A 230 6.31 4.58 -7.17
C VAL A 230 7.79 4.50 -7.46
N GLU A 231 8.60 5.15 -6.62
CA GLU A 231 10.04 5.17 -6.79
C GLU A 231 10.63 3.77 -6.56
N ASN A 232 11.58 3.37 -7.41
CA ASN A 232 12.04 1.99 -7.49
C ASN A 232 12.84 1.50 -6.27
N ASP A 233 13.34 2.40 -5.42
CA ASP A 233 14.36 2.06 -4.42
C ASP A 233 14.22 2.84 -3.09
N VAL A 234 13.01 2.87 -2.55
CA VAL A 234 12.71 3.54 -1.26
C VAL A 234 13.10 2.63 -0.09
N HIS A 235 14.39 2.52 0.20
CA HIS A 235 14.84 1.89 1.44
C HIS A 235 14.60 2.85 2.62
N PHE A 236 13.67 2.48 3.52
CA PHE A 236 13.49 3.19 4.81
C PHE A 236 14.82 3.31 5.58
N ARG A 237 15.75 2.38 5.30
CA ARG A 237 17.13 2.43 5.73
C ARG A 237 17.96 1.52 4.83
N ASP A 238 18.90 2.07 4.07
CA ASP A 238 19.94 1.22 3.48
C ASP A 238 20.80 0.71 4.65
N PRO A 239 20.90 -0.62 4.87
CA PRO A 239 21.73 -1.20 5.93
C PRO A 239 23.22 -0.78 5.84
N ASN A 240 23.66 -0.27 4.69
CA ASN A 240 25.01 0.22 4.44
C ASN A 240 25.16 1.75 4.58
N THR A 241 24.05 2.49 4.74
CA THR A 241 24.11 3.93 5.01
C THR A 241 24.26 4.20 6.50
N SER A 242 25.07 5.22 6.82
CA SER A 242 25.42 5.59 8.20
C SER A 242 24.19 5.62 9.13
N PRO A 243 24.31 5.17 10.40
CA PRO A 243 23.21 5.17 11.38
C PRO A 243 22.62 6.56 11.70
N ASN A 244 23.15 7.62 11.07
CA ASN A 244 22.78 9.03 11.20
C ASN A 244 21.97 9.58 10.00
N VAL A 245 21.61 8.76 8.99
CA VAL A 245 20.73 9.23 7.90
C VAL A 245 19.34 9.53 8.48
N PRO A 246 18.73 10.69 8.14
CA PRO A 246 17.46 11.11 8.71
C PRO A 246 16.39 10.02 8.56
N THR A 247 15.76 9.67 9.68
CA THR A 247 14.66 8.71 9.79
C THR A 247 13.38 9.20 9.08
N THR A 248 13.44 10.27 8.29
CA THR A 248 12.30 11.12 7.93
C THR A 248 11.73 10.72 6.57
N ILE A 249 10.70 9.87 6.59
CA ILE A 249 9.95 9.47 5.38
C ILE A 249 9.41 10.71 4.65
N CYS A 250 8.94 11.72 5.39
CA CYS A 250 8.34 12.92 4.80
C CYS A 250 9.35 14.06 4.54
N GLY A 251 10.57 13.96 5.06
CA GLY A 251 11.58 15.01 4.99
C GLY A 251 12.57 14.85 3.84
N LEU A 252 12.56 13.71 3.15
CA LEU A 252 13.43 13.43 2.02
C LEU A 252 12.68 13.68 0.70
N SER A 253 13.27 14.49 -0.18
CA SER A 253 12.66 14.89 -1.45
C SER A 253 12.26 13.71 -2.34
N GLN A 254 13.02 12.62 -2.29
CA GLN A 254 12.77 11.38 -3.03
C GLN A 254 11.41 10.76 -2.64
N TYR A 255 11.03 10.85 -1.37
CA TYR A 255 9.77 10.29 -0.88
C TYR A 255 8.57 11.19 -1.11
N GLN A 256 8.75 12.50 -1.28
CA GLN A 256 7.63 13.46 -1.39
C GLN A 256 6.71 13.20 -2.59
N ALA A 257 7.22 12.59 -3.67
CA ALA A 257 6.42 12.22 -4.84
C ALA A 257 5.76 10.83 -4.72
N ASN A 258 6.18 9.98 -3.77
CA ASN A 258 5.70 8.61 -3.70
C ASN A 258 4.20 8.57 -3.36
N GLY A 259 3.40 7.89 -4.19
CA GLY A 259 1.95 7.89 -4.07
C GLY A 259 1.25 9.06 -4.78
N ALA A 260 1.99 9.99 -5.39
CA ALA A 260 1.42 11.01 -6.24
C ALA A 260 1.05 10.42 -7.61
N PRO A 261 0.01 10.91 -8.29
CA PRO A 261 -0.29 10.54 -9.67
C PRO A 261 0.80 11.06 -10.63
N VAL A 262 1.27 10.23 -11.57
CA VAL A 262 2.29 10.57 -12.59
C VAL A 262 1.78 11.61 -13.59
N ALA A 263 0.47 11.62 -13.84
CA ALA A 263 -0.21 12.59 -14.71
C ALA A 263 -1.02 13.60 -13.89
N SER A 264 -1.10 14.85 -14.37
CA SER A 264 -1.84 15.94 -13.73
C SER A 264 -3.36 15.70 -13.65
N SER A 265 -3.89 14.70 -14.35
CA SER A 265 -5.29 14.28 -14.34
C SER A 265 -5.48 12.96 -13.61
N ALA A 266 -5.23 12.93 -12.30
CA ALA A 266 -5.47 11.80 -11.40
C ALA A 266 -6.96 11.46 -11.18
N THR A 267 -7.83 11.81 -12.13
CA THR A 267 -9.28 11.67 -12.02
C THR A 267 -9.75 10.25 -12.34
N GLY A 268 -8.90 9.40 -12.95
CA GLY A 268 -9.24 8.02 -13.29
C GLY A 268 -8.96 6.97 -12.22
N ASN A 269 -8.11 7.26 -11.23
CA ASN A 269 -7.73 6.31 -10.19
C ASN A 269 -8.84 6.14 -9.14
N ILE A 270 -9.06 4.89 -8.74
CA ILE A 270 -9.98 4.53 -7.65
C ILE A 270 -9.10 4.15 -6.46
N HIS A 271 -9.26 4.84 -5.32
CA HIS A 271 -8.43 4.67 -4.15
C HIS A 271 -9.13 5.04 -2.84
N ASN A 272 -8.61 4.52 -1.73
CA ASN A 272 -9.20 4.67 -0.38
C ASN A 272 -9.04 6.08 0.25
N HIS A 273 -8.32 6.99 -0.42
CA HIS A 273 -8.04 8.35 0.04
C HIS A 273 -9.09 9.41 -0.37
N ARG A 274 -10.10 9.04 -1.17
CA ARG A 274 -11.26 9.89 -1.49
C ARG A 274 -12.50 9.40 -0.75
N ILE A 275 -13.21 10.32 -0.08
CA ILE A 275 -14.39 10.00 0.72
C ILE A 275 -15.53 9.48 -0.16
N GLU A 276 -15.67 10.00 -1.38
CA GLU A 276 -16.70 9.57 -2.36
C GLU A 276 -16.49 8.15 -2.91
N GLN A 277 -15.33 7.54 -2.63
CA GLN A 277 -14.96 6.22 -3.11
C GLN A 277 -15.04 5.14 -2.01
N ARG A 278 -15.53 5.50 -0.82
CA ARG A 278 -15.79 4.59 0.32
C ARG A 278 -17.20 4.05 0.34
#